data_AF-A0A1H7TIC9-F1
#
_entry.id   AF-A0A1H7TIC9-F1
#
_cell.length_a   1.000
_cell.length_b   1.000
_cell.length_c   1.000
_cell.angle_alpha   90.00
_cell.angle_beta   90.00
_cell.angle_gamma   90.00
#
_symmetry.space_group_name_H-M   'P 1'
#
loop_
_entity.id
_entity.type
_entity.pdbx_description
1 polymer ?
#
loop_
_entity_poly.entity_id
_entity_poly.type
_entity_poly.pdbx_seq_one_letter_code
_entity_poly.pdbx_strand_id
1 'polypeptide(L)'
;MQTSQDTFRTYRRVMQVGIALNVLIGLWLWWWPASLLEIIRADLAAPLTWPRYAGLAMLAMGLLYLPAALSPLHNRLVALLSILFRGLFALFFLFASGLLWLPALYEAVLAVLQGITFWRGWRADLMAKP
;
A
#
# COMPACT_ATOMS: atom_id res chain seq x y z
N MET A 1 26.70 13.34 4.17
CA MET A 1 26.57 12.26 3.17
C MET A 1 25.53 11.27 3.66
N GLN A 2 24.32 11.29 3.09
CA GLN A 2 23.29 10.29 3.41
C GLN A 2 23.65 9.03 2.60
N THR A 3 24.28 8.05 3.25
CA THR A 3 24.67 6.81 2.57
C THR A 3 23.43 6.12 2.03
N SER A 4 23.49 5.60 0.79
CA SER A 4 22.37 4.97 0.08
C SER A 4 21.58 3.97 0.94
N GLN A 5 22.23 3.31 1.90
CA GLN A 5 21.61 2.38 2.86
C GLN A 5 20.54 3.01 3.78
N ASP A 6 20.68 4.27 4.21
CA ASP A 6 19.71 4.91 5.10
C ASP A 6 18.38 5.23 4.39
N THR A 7 18.47 5.57 3.11
CA THR A 7 17.29 5.86 2.27
C THR A 7 16.48 4.59 2.03
N PHE A 8 17.13 3.46 1.78
CA PHE A 8 16.45 2.16 1.63
C PHE A 8 15.90 1.61 2.95
N ARG A 9 16.53 1.92 4.10
CA ARG A 9 15.98 1.56 5.42
C ARG A 9 14.64 2.25 5.67
N THR A 10 14.49 3.51 5.26
CA THR A 10 13.23 4.26 5.38
C THR A 10 12.16 3.69 4.45
N TYR A 11 12.49 3.45 3.17
CA TYR A 11 11.58 2.77 2.23
C TYR A 11 11.08 1.43 2.79
N ARG A 12 12.01 0.64 3.33
CA ARG A 12 11.72 -0.68 3.90
C ARG A 12 10.72 -0.60 5.05
N ARG A 13 10.90 0.36 5.97
CA ARG A 13 9.96 0.59 7.08
C ARG A 13 8.59 1.01 6.58
N VAL A 14 8.52 1.96 5.64
CA VAL A 14 7.23 2.41 5.07
C VAL A 14 6.51 1.25 4.38
N MET A 15 7.25 0.40 3.65
CA MET A 15 6.71 -0.80 3.02
C MET A 15 6.21 -1.83 4.04
N GLN A 16 6.99 -2.11 5.10
CA GLN A 16 6.58 -3.03 6.17
C GLN A 16 5.33 -2.53 6.92
N VAL A 17 5.29 -1.24 7.25
CA VAL A 17 4.10 -0.61 7.87
C VAL A 17 2.91 -0.73 6.93
N GLY A 18 3.10 -0.47 5.63
CA GLY A 18 2.06 -0.62 4.63
C GLY A 18 1.52 -2.06 4.52
N ILE A 19 2.39 -3.06 4.54
CA ILE A 19 2.00 -4.48 4.53
C ILE A 19 1.26 -4.82 5.82
N ALA A 20 1.77 -4.41 6.98
CA ALA A 20 1.12 -4.65 8.26
C ALA A 20 -0.29 -4.04 8.31
N LEU A 21 -0.47 -2.81 7.81
CA LEU A 21 -1.78 -2.17 7.71
C LEU A 21 -2.71 -2.91 6.76
N ASN A 22 -2.23 -3.33 5.58
CA ASN A 22 -3.04 -4.14 4.66
C ASN A 22 -3.46 -5.48 5.27
N VAL A 23 -2.60 -6.10 6.08
CA VAL A 23 -2.92 -7.33 6.79
C VAL A 23 -3.97 -7.08 7.88
N LEU A 24 -3.79 -6.05 8.70
CA LEU A 24 -4.74 -5.71 9.77
C LEU A 24 -6.11 -5.34 9.21
N ILE A 25 -6.17 -4.46 8.21
CA ILE A 25 -7.41 -4.03 7.56
C ILE A 25 -8.04 -5.21 6.81
N GLY A 26 -7.23 -6.02 6.13
CA GLY A 26 -7.69 -7.20 5.41
C GLY A 26 -8.32 -8.26 6.32
N LEU A 27 -7.69 -8.55 7.47
CA LEU A 27 -8.26 -9.44 8.50
C LEU A 27 -9.55 -8.86 9.09
N TRP A 28 -9.61 -7.55 9.34
CA TRP A 28 -10.80 -6.89 9.85
C TRP A 28 -11.97 -6.98 8.86
N LEU A 29 -11.73 -6.69 7.58
CA LEU A 29 -12.74 -6.82 6.51
C LEU A 29 -13.21 -8.26 6.32
N TRP A 30 -12.33 -9.25 6.53
CA TRP A 30 -12.73 -10.64 6.41
C TRP A 30 -13.66 -11.07 7.55
N TRP A 31 -13.32 -10.75 8.80
CA TRP A 31 -14.06 -11.21 9.98
C TRP A 31 -15.29 -10.34 10.30
N TRP A 32 -15.14 -9.01 10.25
CA TRP A 32 -16.17 -8.03 10.62
C TRP A 32 -16.31 -6.90 9.57
N PRO A 33 -16.72 -7.23 8.33
CA PRO A 33 -16.83 -6.24 7.25
C PRO A 33 -17.79 -5.09 7.59
N ALA A 34 -18.92 -5.38 8.24
CA ALA A 34 -19.92 -4.37 8.59
C ALA A 34 -19.35 -3.29 9.53
N SER A 35 -18.57 -3.68 10.54
CA SER A 35 -17.97 -2.72 11.48
C SER A 35 -17.02 -1.73 10.81
N LEU A 36 -16.19 -2.19 9.85
CA LEU A 36 -15.29 -1.31 9.13
C LEU A 36 -16.05 -0.37 8.19
N LEU A 37 -17.09 -0.89 7.51
CA LEU A 37 -17.96 -0.11 6.62
C LEU A 37 -18.73 0.97 7.40
N GLU A 38 -19.23 0.66 8.60
CA GLU A 38 -19.88 1.61 9.50
C GLU A 38 -18.93 2.74 9.93
N ILE A 39 -17.69 2.41 10.28
CA ILE A 39 -16.67 3.40 10.68
C ILE A 39 -16.37 4.38 9.52
N ILE A 40 -16.21 3.85 8.31
CA ILE A 40 -15.94 4.68 7.13
C ILE A 40 -17.23 5.26 6.52
N ARG A 41 -18.40 4.99 7.13
CA ARG A 41 -19.74 5.36 6.64
C ARG A 41 -19.92 5.05 5.15
N ALA A 42 -19.35 3.95 4.70
CA ALA A 42 -19.60 3.44 3.36
C ALA A 42 -20.96 2.74 3.35
N ASP A 43 -21.69 2.88 2.24
CA ASP A 43 -22.90 2.09 2.05
C ASP A 43 -22.57 0.61 2.22
N LEU A 44 -23.40 -0.11 2.97
CA LEU A 44 -23.26 -1.55 3.06
C LEU A 44 -23.50 -2.12 1.66
N ALA A 45 -22.40 -2.44 0.97
CA ALA A 45 -22.46 -3.21 -0.27
C ALA A 45 -23.06 -4.57 0.07
N ALA A 46 -24.36 -4.72 -0.18
CA ALA A 46 -25.05 -5.99 -0.14
C ALA A 46 -24.84 -6.66 -1.51
N PRO A 47 -24.27 -7.87 -1.57
CA PRO A 47 -23.88 -8.75 -0.46
C PRO A 47 -22.52 -8.43 0.18
N LEU A 48 -22.40 -8.70 1.49
CA LEU A 48 -21.16 -8.56 2.31
C LEU A 48 -19.98 -9.43 1.84
N THR A 49 -20.15 -10.23 0.78
CA THR A 49 -19.06 -10.99 0.14
C THR A 49 -18.03 -10.08 -0.51
N TRP A 50 -18.45 -8.94 -1.07
CA TRP A 50 -17.54 -7.97 -1.71
C TRP A 50 -16.52 -7.36 -0.75
N PRO A 51 -16.92 -6.83 0.43
CA PRO A 51 -15.99 -6.39 1.46
C PRO A 51 -15.01 -7.48 1.91
N ARG A 52 -15.48 -8.71 2.10
CA ARG A 52 -14.60 -9.84 2.48
C ARG A 52 -13.58 -10.17 1.40
N TYR A 53 -14.00 -10.13 0.13
CA TYR A 53 -13.11 -10.31 -1.01
C TYR A 53 -12.06 -9.19 -1.08
N ALA A 54 -12.47 -7.94 -0.84
CA ALA A 54 -11.52 -6.82 -0.74
C ALA A 54 -10.49 -7.05 0.37
N GLY A 55 -10.92 -7.54 1.55
CA GLY A 55 -10.01 -7.87 2.64
C GLY A 55 -9.00 -8.97 2.28
N LEU A 56 -9.44 -10.02 1.59
CA LEU A 56 -8.55 -11.07 1.06
C LEU A 56 -7.59 -10.53 -0.01
N ALA A 57 -8.05 -9.64 -0.88
CA ALA A 57 -7.20 -9.00 -1.88
C ALA A 57 -6.11 -8.13 -1.22
N MET A 58 -6.42 -7.41 -0.14
CA MET A 58 -5.44 -6.65 0.63
C MET A 58 -4.38 -7.55 1.27
N LEU A 59 -4.79 -8.71 1.81
CA LEU A 59 -3.87 -9.72 2.35
C LEU A 59 -2.95 -10.28 1.25
N ALA A 60 -3.52 -10.68 0.11
CA ALA A 60 -2.77 -11.20 -1.02
C ALA A 60 -1.76 -10.18 -1.55
N MET A 61 -2.17 -8.92 -1.71
CA MET A 61 -1.28 -7.84 -2.12
C MET A 61 -0.16 -7.59 -1.09
N GLY A 62 -0.48 -7.62 0.21
CA GLY A 62 0.53 -7.53 1.26
C GLY A 62 1.62 -8.61 1.14
N LEU A 63 1.21 -9.85 0.85
CA LEU A 63 2.14 -10.95 0.60
C LEU A 63 2.96 -10.75 -0.68
N LEU A 64 2.34 -10.27 -1.77
CA LEU A 64 3.03 -9.99 -3.02
C LEU A 64 4.06 -8.85 -2.89
N TYR A 65 3.91 -7.96 -1.91
CA TYR A 65 4.83 -6.86 -1.66
C TYR A 65 6.00 -7.22 -0.74
N LEU A 66 5.99 -8.41 -0.10
CA LEU A 66 7.10 -8.89 0.76
C LEU A 66 8.48 -8.84 0.08
N PRO A 67 8.66 -9.28 -1.18
CA PRO A 67 9.97 -9.26 -1.84
C PRO A 67 10.54 -7.84 -1.98
N ALA A 68 9.68 -6.85 -2.22
CA ALA A 68 10.06 -5.44 -2.28
C ALA A 68 10.34 -4.85 -0.88
N ALA A 69 9.71 -5.37 0.17
CA ALA A 69 10.02 -5.06 1.56
C ALA A 69 11.30 -5.72 2.08
N LEU A 70 11.80 -6.79 1.45
CA LEU A 70 13.05 -7.44 1.83
C LEU A 70 14.23 -6.85 1.09
N SER A 71 14.12 -6.76 -0.24
CA SER A 71 15.21 -6.32 -1.12
C SER A 71 14.67 -5.44 -2.26
N PRO A 72 14.41 -4.13 -2.01
CA PRO A 72 13.81 -3.23 -3.00
C PRO A 72 14.66 -3.02 -4.26
N LEU A 73 15.99 -3.07 -4.13
CA LEU A 73 16.93 -2.91 -5.24
C LEU A 73 17.04 -4.14 -6.15
N HIS A 74 16.79 -5.34 -5.63
CA HIS A 74 16.71 -6.55 -6.45
C HIS A 74 15.32 -6.69 -7.08
N ASN A 75 14.26 -6.29 -6.36
CA ASN A 75 12.88 -6.41 -6.79
C ASN A 75 12.27 -5.06 -7.20
N ARG A 76 13.00 -4.31 -8.04
CA ARG A 76 12.63 -2.95 -8.49
C ARG A 76 11.25 -2.91 -9.15
N LEU A 77 10.93 -3.94 -9.95
CA LEU A 77 9.62 -4.07 -10.61
C LEU A 77 8.49 -4.25 -9.60
N VAL A 78 8.67 -5.10 -8.57
CA VAL A 78 7.68 -5.31 -7.51
C VAL A 78 7.48 -4.03 -6.69
N ALA A 79 8.57 -3.30 -6.42
CA ALA A 79 8.51 -2.01 -5.73
C ALA A 79 7.71 -0.97 -6.52
N LEU A 80 8.00 -0.81 -7.82
CA LEU A 80 7.27 0.09 -8.71
C LEU A 80 5.80 -0.32 -8.85
N LEU A 81 5.55 -1.61 -9.02
CA LEU A 81 4.19 -2.16 -9.15
C LEU A 81 3.39 -1.94 -7.87
N SER A 82 4.00 -2.04 -6.69
CA SER A 82 3.33 -1.72 -5.42
C SER A 82 2.92 -0.26 -5.32
N ILE A 83 3.79 0.67 -5.75
CA ILE A 83 3.50 2.11 -5.75
C ILE A 83 2.38 2.40 -6.74
N LEU A 84 2.45 1.81 -7.93
CA LEU A 84 1.45 1.95 -8.98
C LEU A 84 0.08 1.45 -8.50
N PHE A 85 0.02 0.24 -7.95
CA PHE A 85 -1.24 -0.32 -7.45
C PHE A 85 -1.82 0.48 -6.30
N ARG A 86 -1.01 0.97 -5.37
CA ARG A 86 -1.49 1.85 -4.29
C ARG A 86 -2.05 3.15 -4.84
N GLY A 87 -1.40 3.75 -5.84
CA GLY A 87 -1.95 4.91 -6.55
C GLY A 87 -3.26 4.61 -7.26
N LEU A 88 -3.36 3.46 -7.95
CA LEU A 88 -4.60 3.00 -8.59
C LEU A 88 -5.72 2.75 -7.59
N PHE A 89 -5.44 2.11 -6.45
CA PHE A 89 -6.42 1.92 -5.39
C PHE A 89 -6.86 3.24 -4.78
N ALA A 90 -5.93 4.19 -4.55
CA ALA A 90 -6.28 5.52 -4.08
C ALA A 90 -7.23 6.24 -5.05
N LEU A 91 -6.95 6.19 -6.35
CA LEU A 91 -7.81 6.75 -7.39
C LEU A 91 -9.15 6.02 -7.45
N PHE A 92 -9.14 4.69 -7.39
CA PHE A 92 -10.34 3.88 -7.35
C PHE A 92 -11.24 4.30 -6.18
N PHE A 93 -10.71 4.40 -4.96
CA PHE A 93 -11.49 4.82 -3.79
C PHE A 93 -11.92 6.29 -3.85
N LEU A 94 -11.16 7.15 -4.55
CA LEU A 94 -11.52 8.56 -4.74
C LEU A 94 -12.70 8.73 -5.70
N PHE A 95 -12.76 7.91 -6.76
CA PHE A 95 -13.80 8.00 -7.80
C PHE A 95 -14.94 6.98 -7.63
N ALA A 96 -14.75 5.95 -6.81
CA ALA A 96 -15.83 5.07 -6.37
C ALA A 96 -16.74 5.89 -5.44
N SER A 97 -17.93 6.21 -5.96
CA SER A 97 -18.95 7.01 -5.29
C SER A 97 -19.12 6.68 -3.80
N GLY A 98 -19.13 7.70 -2.94
CA GLY A 98 -19.44 7.57 -1.51
C GLY A 98 -18.43 8.24 -0.58
N LEU A 99 -18.51 7.91 0.72
CA LEU A 99 -17.62 8.41 1.78
C LEU A 99 -16.27 7.66 1.86
N LEU A 100 -15.79 7.08 0.75
CA LEU A 100 -14.56 6.28 0.67
C LEU A 100 -13.26 7.13 0.60
N TRP A 101 -13.35 8.42 0.93
CA TRP A 101 -12.22 9.35 0.95
C TRP A 101 -11.15 8.97 1.99
N LEU A 102 -11.53 8.32 3.10
CA LEU A 102 -10.60 7.84 4.14
C LEU A 102 -9.67 6.74 3.61
N PRO A 103 -10.17 5.62 3.04
CA PRO A 103 -9.34 4.65 2.33
C PRO A 103 -8.51 5.27 1.20
N ALA A 104 -9.08 6.19 0.43
CA ALA A 104 -8.37 6.88 -0.65
C ALA A 104 -7.17 7.66 -0.12
N LEU A 105 -7.32 8.41 0.98
CA LEU A 105 -6.26 9.18 1.60
C LEU A 105 -5.16 8.26 2.15
N TYR A 106 -5.54 7.16 2.81
CA TYR A 106 -4.62 6.15 3.31
C TYR A 106 -3.73 5.58 2.19
N GLU A 107 -4.34 5.12 1.10
CA GLU A 107 -3.61 4.57 -0.04
C GLU A 107 -2.75 5.65 -0.74
N ALA A 108 -3.28 6.87 -0.89
CA ALA A 108 -2.56 7.97 -1.53
C ALA A 108 -1.31 8.38 -0.74
N VAL A 109 -1.43 8.57 0.58
CA VAL A 109 -0.30 8.95 1.44
C VAL A 109 0.79 7.88 1.38
N LEU A 110 0.40 6.61 1.44
CA LEU A 110 1.34 5.50 1.36
C LEU A 110 1.99 5.39 -0.02
N ALA A 111 1.24 5.56 -1.10
CA ALA A 111 1.76 5.60 -2.46
C ALA A 111 2.80 6.72 -2.63
N VAL A 112 2.49 7.93 -2.15
CA VAL A 112 3.38 9.09 -2.22
C VAL A 112 4.64 8.86 -1.39
N LEU A 113 4.52 8.41 -0.13
CA LEU A 113 5.66 8.14 0.73
C LEU A 113 6.59 7.07 0.14
N GLN A 114 6.02 5.99 -0.40
CA GLN A 114 6.80 4.94 -1.06
C GLN A 114 7.41 5.41 -2.37
N GLY A 115 6.69 6.19 -3.17
CA GLY A 115 7.19 6.80 -4.40
C GLY A 115 8.38 7.72 -4.14
N ILE A 116 8.26 8.63 -3.18
CA ILE A 116 9.34 9.57 -2.82
C ILE A 116 10.56 8.81 -2.29
N THR A 117 10.36 7.87 -1.37
CA THR A 117 11.49 7.13 -0.77
C THR A 117 12.16 6.21 -1.78
N PHE A 118 11.40 5.57 -2.67
CA PHE A 118 11.95 4.77 -3.77
C PHE A 118 12.71 5.64 -4.78
N TRP A 119 12.15 6.77 -5.20
CA TRP A 119 12.78 7.69 -6.14
C TRP A 119 14.09 8.25 -5.60
N ARG A 120 14.12 8.63 -4.31
CA ARG A 120 15.34 9.08 -3.63
C ARG A 120 16.39 7.96 -3.58
N GLY A 121 15.99 6.73 -3.25
CA GLY A 121 16.88 5.57 -3.24
C GLY A 121 17.43 5.24 -4.63
N TRP A 122 16.58 5.29 -5.65
CA TRP A 122 16.94 5.03 -7.04
C TRP A 122 17.93 6.08 -7.60
N ARG A 123 17.68 7.37 -7.35
CA ARG A 123 18.60 8.44 -7.73
C ARG A 123 19.98 8.28 -7.10
N ALA A 124 20.03 7.87 -5.83
CA ALA A 124 21.28 7.59 -5.13
C ALA A 124 22.02 6.38 -5.74
N ASP A 125 21.30 5.34 -6.19
CA ASP A 125 21.87 4.17 -6.86
C ASP A 125 22.43 4.51 -8.25
N LEU A 126 21.71 5.32 -9.04
CA LEU A 126 22.18 5.76 -10.36
C LEU A 126 23.43 6.65 -10.28
N MET A 127 23.53 7.53 -9.28
CA MET A 127 24.71 8.39 -9.09
C MET A 127 25.92 7.65 -8.49
N ALA A 128 25.74 6.41 -8.01
CA ALA A 128 26.81 5.58 -7.45
C ALA A 128 27.41 4.58 -8.45
N LYS A 129 26.82 4.44 -9.66
CA LYS A 129 27.40 3.64 -10.73
C LYS A 129 28.38 4.51 -11.55
N PRO A 130 29.64 4.06 -11.73
CA PRO A 130 30.65 4.79 -12.50
C PRO A 130 30.34 4.80 -14.00
#